data_AF-A0A7S0R1Y2-F1
#
_entry.id   AF-A0A7S0R1Y2-F1
#
_cell.length_a   1.000
_cell.length_b   1.000
_cell.length_c   1.000
_cell.angle_alpha   90.00
_cell.angle_beta   90.00
_cell.angle_gamma   90.00
#
_symmetry.space_group_name_H-M   'P 1'
#
loop_
_entity.id
_entity.type
_entity.pdbx_description
1 polymer ?
#
loop_
_entity_poly.entity_id
_entity_poly.type
_entity_poly.pdbx_seq_one_letter_code
_entity_poly.pdbx_strand_id
1 'polypeptide(L)'
;GEGGEEPTALQWAVACARSRAFEGAPGVFCLVPFIDMVNHGYQGVNAKVKLRVASGDVKQALLDGEGCFEMVASADIPAGTEVLVSYGCSEYSNARMLAQYGFVRPINPYDAVSWGSVDRLEPPPPAGRLPAVDAADAADAEQEEEEEGTTVSQ
;
A
#
# COMPACT_ATOMS: atom_id res chain seq x y z
N GLY A 1 2.53 -22.87 -22.35
CA GLY A 1 2.40 -23.37 -20.97
C GLY A 1 2.35 -22.15 -20.10
N GLU A 2 1.15 -21.67 -19.83
CA GLU A 2 0.92 -20.39 -19.18
C GLU A 2 0.10 -20.67 -17.93
N GLY A 3 0.80 -20.79 -16.81
CA GLY A 3 0.24 -20.99 -15.48
C GLY A 3 0.81 -19.94 -14.54
N GLY A 4 0.67 -18.66 -14.91
CA GLY A 4 0.92 -17.57 -13.97
C GLY A 4 -0.27 -17.48 -13.04
N GLU A 5 -0.06 -17.67 -11.74
CA GLU A 5 -1.08 -17.43 -10.74
C GLU A 5 -1.49 -15.95 -10.80
N GLU A 6 -2.78 -15.68 -10.99
CA GLU A 6 -3.27 -14.30 -11.00
C GLU A 6 -3.16 -13.68 -9.60
N PRO A 7 -2.87 -12.38 -9.50
CA PRO A 7 -2.88 -11.71 -8.21
C PRO A 7 -4.26 -11.84 -7.55
N THR A 8 -4.27 -12.26 -6.29
CA THR A 8 -5.48 -12.24 -5.48
C THR A 8 -6.02 -10.81 -5.37
N ALA A 9 -7.33 -10.67 -5.13
CA ALA A 9 -7.96 -9.36 -4.92
C ALA A 9 -7.28 -8.55 -3.80
N LEU A 10 -6.80 -9.23 -2.75
CA LEU A 10 -6.05 -8.59 -1.66
C LEU A 10 -4.70 -8.08 -2.13
N GLN A 11 -3.94 -8.85 -2.91
CA GLN A 11 -2.65 -8.40 -3.46
C GLN A 11 -2.83 -7.18 -4.37
N TRP A 12 -3.88 -7.19 -5.20
CA TRP A 12 -4.23 -6.04 -6.02
C TRP A 12 -4.59 -4.81 -5.17
N ALA A 13 -5.45 -4.96 -4.16
CA ALA A 13 -5.87 -3.86 -3.30
C ALA A 13 -4.71 -3.25 -2.52
N VAL A 14 -3.80 -4.08 -1.99
CA VAL A 14 -2.57 -3.63 -1.32
C VAL A 14 -1.66 -2.90 -2.30
N ALA A 15 -1.49 -3.40 -3.52
CA ALA A 15 -0.69 -2.72 -4.54
C ALA A 15 -1.28 -1.33 -4.89
N CYS A 16 -2.61 -1.23 -5.02
CA CYS A 16 -3.28 0.05 -5.22
C CYS A 16 -3.07 1.01 -4.05
N ALA A 17 -3.29 0.56 -2.80
CA ALA A 17 -3.09 1.40 -1.63
C ALA A 17 -1.65 1.92 -1.53
N ARG A 18 -0.65 1.06 -1.77
CA ARG A 18 0.78 1.43 -1.66
C ARG A 18 1.25 2.41 -2.74
N SER A 19 0.64 2.36 -3.92
CA SER A 19 1.07 3.16 -5.08
C SER A 19 0.25 4.42 -5.30
N ARG A 20 -1.01 4.47 -4.80
CA ARG A 20 -1.97 5.54 -5.10
C ARG A 20 -2.51 6.30 -3.89
N ALA A 21 -2.35 5.77 -2.67
CA ALA A 21 -2.88 6.45 -1.50
C ALA A 21 -2.00 7.63 -1.08
N PHE A 22 -2.65 8.70 -0.62
CA PHE A 22 -2.01 9.87 -0.04
C PHE A 22 -2.14 9.81 1.48
N GLU A 23 -1.05 10.10 2.18
CA GLU A 23 -1.09 10.26 3.64
C GLU A 23 -1.68 11.64 3.96
N GLY A 24 -2.85 11.65 4.61
CA GLY A 24 -3.50 12.89 5.07
C GLY A 24 -3.09 13.29 6.49
N ALA A 25 -2.85 12.28 7.33
CA ALA A 25 -2.32 12.42 8.69
C ALA A 25 -1.48 11.17 9.01
N PRO A 26 -0.59 11.19 10.02
CA PRO A 26 0.22 10.03 10.38
C PRO A 26 -0.63 8.76 10.54
N GLY A 27 -0.37 7.77 9.67
CA GLY A 27 -1.10 6.49 9.67
C GLY A 27 -2.51 6.53 9.09
N VAL A 28 -2.90 7.61 8.41
CA VAL A 28 -4.19 7.75 7.72
C VAL A 28 -3.94 7.97 6.23
N PHE A 29 -4.27 6.95 5.44
CA PHE A 29 -4.07 6.93 4.00
C PHE A 29 -5.41 6.97 3.27
N CYS A 30 -5.51 7.81 2.26
CA CYS A 30 -6.74 7.98 1.47
C CYS A 30 -6.45 7.74 0.00
N LEU A 31 -7.32 6.99 -0.68
CA LEU A 31 -7.41 7.03 -2.13
C LEU A 31 -8.18 8.30 -2.51
N VAL A 32 -7.56 9.14 -3.34
CA VAL A 32 -8.12 10.45 -3.70
C VAL A 32 -8.39 10.46 -5.20
N PRO A 33 -9.65 10.22 -5.63
CA PRO A 33 -9.99 10.19 -7.04
C PRO A 33 -9.51 11.45 -7.76
N PHE A 34 -9.12 11.28 -9.02
CA PHE A 34 -8.50 12.29 -9.90
C PHE A 34 -7.06 12.65 -9.53
N ILE A 35 -6.76 12.89 -8.25
CA ILE A 35 -5.40 13.23 -7.81
C ILE A 35 -4.48 12.00 -7.92
N ASP A 36 -5.01 10.79 -7.71
CA ASP A 36 -4.30 9.52 -7.84
C ASP A 36 -3.88 9.13 -9.27
N MET A 37 -4.27 9.91 -10.28
CA MET A 37 -3.82 9.75 -11.66
C MET A 37 -2.52 10.50 -11.96
N VAL A 38 -2.11 11.41 -11.07
CA VAL A 38 -1.02 12.35 -11.33
C VAL A 38 0.32 11.66 -11.08
N ASN A 39 1.22 11.72 -12.06
CA ASN A 39 2.50 11.04 -12.00
C ASN A 39 3.52 11.74 -11.08
N HIS A 40 4.51 10.96 -10.66
CA HIS A 40 5.67 11.47 -9.96
C HIS A 40 6.63 12.19 -10.90
N GLY A 41 6.99 13.44 -10.57
CA GLY A 41 8.12 14.14 -11.16
C GLY A 41 9.33 14.13 -10.23
N TYR A 42 10.50 13.81 -10.76
CA TYR A 42 11.76 14.03 -10.04
C TYR A 42 12.30 15.44 -10.33
N GLN A 43 12.46 15.75 -11.62
CA GLN A 43 12.70 17.10 -12.13
C GLN A 43 11.40 17.61 -12.75
N GLY A 44 11.13 18.91 -12.64
CA GLY A 44 9.93 19.51 -13.24
C GLY A 44 8.64 19.29 -12.45
N VAL A 45 8.71 18.98 -11.15
CA VAL A 45 7.54 19.06 -10.26
C VAL A 45 6.92 20.44 -10.38
N ASN A 46 5.66 20.48 -10.78
CA ASN A 46 4.94 21.72 -11.08
C ASN A 46 3.59 21.82 -10.36
N ALA A 47 3.23 20.82 -9.55
CA ALA A 47 2.09 20.86 -8.65
C ALA A 47 2.39 20.22 -7.28
N LYS A 48 1.53 20.52 -6.32
CA LYS A 48 1.58 19.99 -4.95
C LYS A 48 0.19 19.56 -4.50
N VAL A 49 0.11 18.45 -3.79
CA VAL A 49 -1.11 18.04 -3.09
C VAL A 49 -1.06 18.61 -1.68
N LYS A 50 -2.15 19.23 -1.24
CA LYS A 50 -2.33 19.78 0.10
C LYS A 50 -3.58 19.18 0.72
N LEU A 51 -3.57 19.00 2.03
CA LEU A 51 -4.77 18.73 2.79
C LEU A 51 -5.27 20.04 3.40
N ARG A 52 -6.54 20.36 3.16
CA ARG A 52 -7.27 21.41 3.88
C ARG A 52 -8.26 20.74 4.82
N VAL A 53 -8.28 21.17 6.08
CA VAL A 53 -9.27 20.75 7.08
C VAL A 53 -9.92 21.99 7.68
N ALA A 54 -11.21 21.88 8.04
CA ALA A 54 -11.97 23.02 8.55
C ALA A 54 -11.50 23.50 9.94
N SER A 55 -11.08 22.58 10.83
CA SER A 55 -10.46 22.93 12.12
C SER A 55 -9.84 21.70 12.81
N GLY A 56 -9.04 21.94 13.86
CA GLY A 56 -8.72 20.93 14.88
C GLY A 56 -7.83 19.76 14.45
N ASP A 57 -8.02 18.63 15.13
CA ASP A 57 -7.32 17.37 14.90
C ASP A 57 -7.54 16.88 13.45
N VAL A 58 -6.48 16.93 12.65
CA VAL A 58 -6.47 16.58 11.23
C VAL A 58 -7.01 15.18 10.98
N LYS A 59 -6.69 14.23 11.87
CA LYS A 59 -7.13 12.84 11.73
C LYS A 59 -8.63 12.74 11.91
N GLN A 60 -9.17 13.37 12.95
CA GLN A 60 -10.61 13.36 13.21
C GLN A 60 -11.38 14.07 12.11
N ALA A 61 -10.91 15.25 11.66
CA ALA A 61 -11.52 15.99 10.56
C ALA A 61 -11.58 15.19 9.24
N LEU A 62 -10.56 14.38 8.94
CA LEU A 62 -10.57 13.47 7.78
C LEU A 62 -11.63 12.38 7.91
N LEU A 63 -11.77 11.78 9.11
CA LEU A 63 -12.75 10.72 9.37
C LEU A 63 -14.19 11.24 9.34
N ASP A 64 -14.38 12.50 9.78
CA ASP A 64 -15.69 13.16 9.81
C ASP A 64 -16.08 13.80 8.47
N GLY A 65 -15.20 13.75 7.46
CA GLY A 65 -15.45 14.34 6.14
C GLY A 65 -15.33 15.86 6.10
N GLU A 66 -14.69 16.48 7.09
CA GLU A 66 -14.46 17.93 7.20
C GLU A 66 -13.13 18.38 6.57
N GLY A 67 -12.56 17.54 5.71
CA GLY A 67 -11.31 17.80 5.00
C GLY A 67 -11.42 17.54 3.51
N CYS A 68 -10.55 18.20 2.73
CA CYS A 68 -10.40 17.95 1.31
C CYS A 68 -8.93 18.01 0.87
N PHE A 69 -8.60 17.18 -0.11
CA PHE A 69 -7.32 17.26 -0.80
C PHE A 69 -7.42 18.28 -1.95
N GLU A 70 -6.45 19.19 -1.99
CA GLU A 70 -6.32 20.20 -3.03
C GLU A 70 -5.04 19.94 -3.83
N MET A 71 -5.17 19.85 -5.15
CA MET A 71 -4.00 19.91 -6.02
C MET A 71 -3.79 21.35 -6.49
N VAL A 72 -2.62 21.90 -6.19
CA VAL A 72 -2.29 23.30 -6.45
C VAL A 72 -1.05 23.37 -7.32
N ALA A 73 -1.12 24.09 -8.43
CA ALA A 73 0.04 24.39 -9.26
C ALA A 73 1.07 25.19 -8.46
N SER A 74 2.34 24.81 -8.55
CA SER A 74 3.46 25.54 -7.93
C SER A 74 4.16 26.50 -8.90
N ALA A 75 3.78 26.47 -10.17
CA ALA A 75 4.24 27.37 -11.23
C ALA A 75 3.17 27.42 -12.34
N ASP A 76 3.32 28.33 -13.31
CA ASP A 76 2.49 28.32 -14.51
C ASP A 76 2.74 27.03 -15.31
N ILE A 77 1.67 26.33 -15.69
CA ILE A 77 1.71 25.07 -16.45
C ILE A 77 1.12 25.32 -17.83
N PRO A 78 1.93 25.36 -18.91
CA PRO A 78 1.42 25.55 -20.26
C PRO A 78 0.47 24.42 -20.67
N ALA A 79 -0.53 24.75 -21.48
CA ALA A 79 -1.46 23.76 -22.03
C ALA A 79 -0.71 22.64 -22.76
N GLY A 80 -1.11 21.38 -22.50
CA GLY A 80 -0.46 20.19 -23.05
C GLY A 80 0.77 19.72 -22.25
N THR A 81 1.18 20.44 -21.21
CA THR A 81 2.24 19.98 -20.29
C THR A 81 1.66 19.05 -19.23
N GLU A 82 2.36 17.95 -18.94
CA GLU A 82 1.96 17.04 -17.87
C GLU A 82 2.07 17.71 -16.49
N VAL A 83 1.08 17.47 -15.65
CA VAL A 83 1.10 17.88 -14.24
C VAL A 83 1.84 16.80 -13.46
N LEU A 84 2.87 17.20 -12.71
CA LEU A 84 3.74 16.30 -11.96
C LEU A 84 3.84 16.74 -10.50
N VAL A 85 3.72 15.77 -9.60
CA VAL A 85 3.86 15.96 -8.14
C VAL A 85 5.05 15.18 -7.59
N SER A 86 5.50 15.53 -6.39
CA SER A 86 6.42 14.67 -5.64
C SER A 86 5.62 13.66 -4.81
N TYR A 87 5.95 12.37 -4.91
CA TYR A 87 5.38 11.33 -4.02
C TYR A 87 6.10 11.26 -2.67
N GLY A 88 7.01 12.21 -2.36
CA GLY A 88 7.81 12.17 -1.14
C GLY A 88 8.92 11.10 -1.16
N CYS A 89 9.18 10.51 -2.32
CA CYS A 89 10.14 9.43 -2.52
C CYS A 89 11.49 9.90 -3.10
N SER A 90 11.82 11.20 -2.96
CA SER A 90 13.05 11.77 -3.54
C SER A 90 14.32 11.03 -3.13
N GLU A 91 14.32 10.49 -1.91
CA GLU A 91 15.42 9.75 -1.27
C GLU A 91 15.29 8.22 -1.37
N TYR A 92 14.34 7.70 -2.16
CA TYR A 92 14.15 6.26 -2.28
C TYR A 92 15.14 5.65 -3.28
N SER A 93 15.63 4.44 -2.97
CA SER A 93 16.37 3.59 -3.92
C SER A 93 15.44 3.10 -5.03
N ASN A 94 16.02 2.69 -6.17
CA ASN A 94 15.22 2.15 -7.27
C ASN A 94 14.51 0.86 -6.86
N ALA A 95 15.12 0.04 -5.99
CA ALA A 95 14.48 -1.15 -5.43
C ALA A 95 13.19 -0.80 -4.65
N ARG A 96 13.22 0.24 -3.82
CA ARG A 96 12.03 0.69 -3.07
C ARG A 96 10.98 1.31 -4.00
N MET A 97 11.39 2.11 -4.98
CA MET A 97 10.48 2.71 -5.96
C MET A 97 9.78 1.64 -6.80
N LEU A 98 10.50 0.62 -7.26
CA LEU A 98 9.95 -0.49 -8.02
C LEU A 98 8.93 -1.26 -7.18
N ALA A 99 9.27 -1.58 -5.92
CA ALA A 99 8.38 -2.32 -5.03
C ALA A 99 7.12 -1.56 -4.62
N GLN A 100 7.16 -0.22 -4.58
CA GLN A 100 6.05 0.61 -4.10
C GLN A 100 5.20 1.19 -5.23
N TYR A 101 5.82 1.56 -6.36
CA TYR A 101 5.18 2.31 -7.44
C TYR A 101 5.34 1.68 -8.83
N GLY A 102 6.14 0.61 -8.96
CA GLY A 102 6.29 -0.10 -10.24
C GLY A 102 7.18 0.61 -11.27
N PHE A 103 7.99 1.60 -10.85
CA PHE A 103 8.93 2.28 -11.74
C PHE A 103 10.28 2.56 -11.06
N VAL A 104 11.28 2.89 -11.86
CA VAL A 104 12.65 3.24 -11.41
C VAL A 104 13.11 4.55 -12.06
N ARG A 105 14.16 5.16 -11.51
CA ARG A 105 14.83 6.32 -12.12
C ARG A 105 16.12 5.90 -12.81
N PRO A 106 16.42 6.39 -14.03
CA PRO A 106 17.65 6.03 -14.76
C PRO A 106 18.93 6.40 -14.01
N ILE A 107 18.94 7.54 -13.32
CA ILE A 107 20.06 8.01 -12.50
C ILE A 107 19.48 8.39 -11.14
N ASN A 108 19.74 7.55 -10.14
CA ASN A 108 19.22 7.73 -8.79
C ASN A 108 20.39 7.83 -7.79
N PRO A 109 20.65 9.03 -7.21
CA PRO A 109 21.75 9.20 -6.25
C PRO A 109 21.53 8.48 -4.91
N TYR A 110 20.29 8.03 -4.66
CA TYR A 110 19.90 7.25 -3.48
C TYR A 110 19.76 5.76 -3.80
N ASP A 111 20.18 5.32 -4.99
CA ASP A 111 20.16 3.89 -5.30
C ASP A 111 21.17 3.15 -4.45
N ALA A 112 20.75 2.04 -3.88
CA ALA A 112 21.53 1.28 -2.93
C ALA A 112 21.10 -0.18 -2.91
N VAL A 113 22.06 -1.05 -2.67
CA VAL A 113 21.83 -2.46 -2.33
C VAL A 113 22.09 -2.61 -0.84
N SER A 114 21.08 -3.10 -0.12
CA SER A 114 21.24 -3.47 1.29
C SER A 114 21.65 -4.94 1.36
N TRP A 115 22.75 -5.21 2.04
CA TRP A 115 23.07 -6.55 2.52
C TRP A 115 22.24 -6.78 3.78
N GLY A 116 21.28 -7.71 3.75
CA GLY A 116 20.64 -8.17 4.98
C GLY A 116 21.68 -8.77 5.93
N SER A 117 21.31 -8.98 7.19
CA SER A 117 22.07 -9.86 8.07
C SER A 117 22.36 -11.15 7.31
N VAL A 118 23.64 -11.42 7.05
CA VAL A 118 24.07 -12.74 6.58
C VAL A 118 23.96 -13.66 7.78
N ASP A 119 22.75 -13.91 8.25
CA ASP A 119 22.50 -15.13 9.00
C ASP A 119 22.94 -16.21 8.02
N ARG A 120 24.05 -16.86 8.38
CA ARG A 120 24.65 -17.94 7.61
C ARG A 120 23.50 -18.79 7.07
N LEU A 121 23.50 -19.04 5.77
CA LEU A 121 22.78 -20.17 5.21
C LEU A 121 23.25 -21.40 5.98
N GLU A 122 22.58 -21.73 7.09
CA GLU A 122 22.77 -23.02 7.70
C GLU A 122 22.35 -24.01 6.62
N PRO A 123 23.18 -25.02 6.32
CA PRO A 123 22.80 -26.04 5.36
C PRO A 123 21.45 -26.62 5.80
N PRO A 124 20.53 -26.91 4.87
CA PRO A 124 19.25 -27.49 5.23
C PRO A 124 19.49 -28.76 6.07
N PRO A 125 18.69 -28.99 7.13
CA PRO A 125 18.84 -30.20 7.93
C PRO A 125 18.74 -31.43 7.00
N PRO A 126 19.54 -32.48 7.22
CA PRO A 126 19.49 -33.67 6.40
C PRO A 126 18.06 -34.21 6.41
N ALA A 127 17.57 -34.65 5.24
CA ALA A 127 16.21 -35.13 5.03
C ALA A 127 15.88 -36.27 6.01
N GLY A 128 15.33 -35.89 7.16
CA GLY A 128 15.00 -36.75 8.27
C GLY A 128 13.58 -36.45 8.69
N ARG A 129 12.68 -37.36 8.28
CA ARG A 129 11.30 -37.61 8.73
C ARG A 129 10.65 -36.45 9.52
N LEU A 130 9.68 -35.79 8.90
CA LEU A 130 8.77 -34.87 9.59
C LEU A 130 8.24 -35.55 10.87
N PRO A 131 8.21 -34.84 12.02
CA PRO A 131 7.57 -35.38 13.22
C PRO A 131 6.08 -35.58 12.92
N ALA A 132 5.55 -36.73 13.35
CA ALA A 132 4.13 -37.01 13.29
C ALA A 132 3.39 -35.94 14.10
N VAL A 133 2.49 -35.21 13.45
CA VAL A 133 1.50 -34.39 14.15
C VAL A 133 0.47 -35.35 14.75
N ASP A 134 0.35 -35.37 16.08
CA ASP A 134 -0.72 -36.10 16.75
C ASP A 134 -2.06 -35.46 16.37
N ALA A 135 -2.92 -36.26 15.75
CA ALA A 135 -4.23 -35.87 15.23
C ALA A 135 -5.29 -35.73 16.34
N ALA A 136 -4.94 -35.01 17.42
CA ALA A 136 -5.82 -34.85 18.59
C ALA A 136 -6.40 -33.43 18.77
N ASP A 137 -5.97 -32.43 17.97
CA ASP A 137 -6.37 -31.03 18.18
C ASP A 137 -7.26 -30.45 17.06
N ALA A 138 -7.81 -31.32 16.20
CA ALA A 138 -8.63 -30.92 15.05
C ALA A 138 -10.11 -31.36 15.14
N ALA A 139 -10.59 -31.73 16.33
CA ALA A 139 -11.95 -32.25 16.51
C ALA A 139 -12.92 -31.33 17.28
N ASP A 140 -12.47 -30.19 17.81
CA ASP A 140 -13.31 -29.32 18.68
C ASP A 140 -13.77 -28.00 18.02
N ALA A 141 -13.68 -27.87 16.69
CA ALA A 141 -14.07 -26.64 15.99
C ALA A 141 -15.32 -26.76 15.08
N GLU A 142 -15.98 -27.93 15.00
CA GLU A 142 -17.13 -28.14 14.09
C GLU A 142 -18.46 -28.46 14.80
N GLN A 143 -18.70 -27.95 16.02
CA GLN A 143 -20.00 -28.10 16.70
C GLN A 143 -20.47 -26.84 17.45
N GLU A 144 -20.58 -25.68 16.77
CA GLU A 144 -21.37 -24.55 17.32
C GLU A 144 -22.22 -23.79 16.26
N GLU A 145 -22.45 -24.35 15.07
CA GLU A 145 -23.44 -23.82 14.12
C GLU A 145 -24.62 -24.79 13.92
N GLU A 146 -25.45 -25.00 14.95
CA GLU A 146 -26.84 -25.43 14.80
C GLU A 146 -27.56 -25.41 16.16
N GLU A 147 -28.08 -24.25 16.57
CA GLU A 147 -29.33 -24.10 17.36
C GLU A 147 -29.51 -22.64 17.82
N GLU A 148 -30.23 -21.83 17.06
CA GLU A 148 -31.24 -20.91 17.63
C GLU A 148 -32.03 -20.22 16.50
N GLY A 149 -33.34 -20.40 16.48
CA GLY A 149 -34.20 -19.58 15.61
C GLY A 149 -35.51 -20.17 15.12
N THR A 150 -36.13 -21.14 15.82
CA THR A 150 -37.59 -21.34 15.70
C THR A 150 -38.27 -20.74 16.92
N THR A 151 -38.94 -19.60 16.74
CA THR A 151 -40.23 -19.33 17.39
C THR A 151 -41.06 -18.37 16.52
N VAL A 152 -42.16 -18.89 15.99
CA VAL A 152 -43.30 -18.12 15.48
C VAL A 152 -44.40 -18.19 16.53
N SER A 153 -45.00 -17.04 16.85
CA SER A 153 -46.37 -16.75 17.36
C SER A 153 -46.30 -15.47 18.19
N GLN A 154 -47.13 -14.43 18.07
CA GLN A 154 -48.51 -14.30 17.59
C GLN A 154 -48.70 -13.00 16.79
#